data_AF-A0A7T8HG95-F1
#
_entry.id   AF-A0A7T8HG95-F1
#
_cell.length_a   1.000
_cell.length_b   1.000
_cell.length_c   1.000
_cell.angle_alpha   90.00
_cell.angle_beta   90.00
_cell.angle_gamma   90.00
#
_symmetry.space_group_name_H-M   'P 1'
#
loop_
_entity.id
_entity.type
_entity.pdbx_description
1 polymer ?
#
loop_
_entity_poly.entity_id
_entity_poly.type
_entity_poly.pdbx_seq_one_letter_code
_entity_poly.pdbx_strand_id
1 'polypeptide(L)' 'QDDLVYCHDVQGLLLALGMPIYDPKEWRLFIDSSKSSLKCVILHNGNVYGAVPIGYS' A
#
# COMPACT_ATOMS: atom_id res chain seq x y z
N GLN A 1 7.41 -6.49 -17.33
CA GLN A 1 7.26 -5.03 -17.34
C GLN A 1 6.13 -4.78 -16.38
N ASP A 2 6.44 -4.31 -15.17
CA ASP A 2 5.42 -4.07 -14.16
C ASP A 2 4.68 -2.79 -14.57
N ASP A 3 3.47 -2.93 -15.08
CA ASP A 3 2.59 -1.81 -15.40
C ASP A 3 2.16 -1.13 -14.09
N LEU A 4 2.99 -0.20 -13.61
CA LEU A 4 2.67 0.64 -12.47
C LEU A 4 1.57 1.62 -12.87
N VAL A 5 0.47 1.59 -12.13
CA VAL A 5 -0.63 2.55 -12.26
C VAL A 5 -0.48 3.60 -11.18
N TYR A 6 -0.49 4.88 -11.58
CA TYR A 6 -0.49 5.98 -10.62
C TYR A 6 -1.87 6.12 -9.96
N CYS A 7 -1.89 6.12 -8.63
CA CYS A 7 -3.09 6.36 -7.84
C CYS A 7 -2.81 7.45 -6.80
N HIS A 8 -3.58 8.54 -6.84
CA HIS A 8 -3.48 9.64 -5.88
C HIS A 8 -4.41 9.44 -4.67
N ASP A 9 -5.48 8.65 -4.83
CA ASP A 9 -6.47 8.38 -3.79
C ASP A 9 -6.24 6.99 -3.15
N VAL A 10 -5.38 6.96 -2.14
CA VAL A 10 -5.07 5.74 -1.38
C VAL A 10 -6.31 5.18 -0.69
N GLN A 11 -7.21 6.05 -0.21
CA GLN A 11 -8.43 5.61 0.47
C GLN A 11 -9.37 4.93 -0.53
N GLY A 12 -9.60 5.55 -1.70
CA GLY A 12 -10.36 4.97 -2.79
C GLY A 12 -9.78 3.65 -3.30
N LEU A 13 -8.45 3.55 -3.39
CA LEU A 13 -7.76 2.30 -3.73
C LEU A 13 -8.08 1.19 -2.72
N LEU A 14 -7.93 1.47 -1.42
CA LEU A 14 -8.19 0.48 -0.38
C LEU A 14 -9.67 0.07 -0.35
N LEU A 15 -10.59 1.03 -0.52
CA LEU A 15 -12.02 0.76 -0.67
C LEU A 15 -12.30 -0.16 -1.86
N ALA A 16 -11.68 0.10 -3.01
CA ALA A 16 -11.82 -0.73 -4.21
C ALA A 16 -11.24 -2.15 -4.03
N LEU A 17 -10.25 -2.32 -3.15
CA LEU A 17 -9.71 -3.62 -2.74
C LEU A 17 -10.59 -4.36 -1.71
N GLY A 18 -11.73 -3.78 -1.31
CA GLY A 18 -12.67 -4.37 -0.36
C GLY A 18 -12.42 -4.02 1.10
N MET A 19 -11.56 -3.04 1.38
CA MET A 19 -11.35 -2.53 2.74
C MET A 19 -12.46 -1.56 3.12
N PRO A 20 -13.27 -1.81 4.17
CA PRO A 20 -14.44 -1.00 4.46
C PRO A 20 -14.11 0.41 4.97
N ILE A 21 -13.01 0.57 5.72
CA ILE A 21 -12.57 1.87 6.29
C ILE A 21 -11.04 1.93 6.27
N TYR A 22 -10.49 3.02 5.72
CA TYR A 22 -9.07 3.35 5.89
C TYR A 22 -8.89 4.11 7.22
N ASP A 23 -8.37 3.44 8.24
CA ASP A 23 -7.84 4.10 9.44
C ASP A 23 -6.31 4.09 9.38
N PRO A 24 -5.64 5.23 9.18
CA PRO A 24 -4.17 5.32 9.15
C PRO A 24 -3.48 4.69 10.37
N LYS A 25 -4.15 4.61 11.53
CA LYS A 25 -3.60 3.99 12.74
C LYS A 25 -3.54 2.47 12.67
N GLU A 26 -4.40 1.87 11.86
CA GLU A 26 -4.46 0.42 11.63
C GLU A 26 -3.53 -0.04 10.51
N TRP A 27 -2.86 0.89 9.82
CA TRP A 27 -1.96 0.58 8.72
C TRP A 27 -0.52 1.02 9.01
N ARG A 28 0.45 0.18 8.67
CA ARG A 28 1.87 0.49 8.70
C ARG A 28 2.44 0.47 7.29
N LEU A 29 3.14 1.54 6.95
CA LEU A 29 3.92 1.61 5.72
C LEU A 29 5.31 1.01 6.00
N PHE A 30 5.64 -0.06 5.29
CA PHE A 30 6.97 -0.64 5.29
C PHE A 30 7.70 -0.18 4.03
N ILE A 31 8.84 0.49 4.20
CA ILE A 31 9.65 0.98 3.08
C ILE A 31 10.90 0.12 3.00
N ASP A 32 10.99 -0.69 1.95
CA ASP A 32 12.25 -1.31 1.55
C ASP A 32 12.98 -0.34 0.63
N SER A 33 13.93 0.39 1.21
CA SER A 33 14.80 1.28 0.45
C SER A 33 15.94 0.47 -0.14
N SER A 34 15.79 0.06 -1.40
CA SER A 34 16.90 -0.46 -2.19
C SER A 34 17.58 0.69 -2.94
N LYS A 35 18.89 0.58 -3.21
CA LYS A 35 19.67 1.59 -3.96
C LYS A 35 19.10 1.95 -5.34
N SER A 36 18.23 1.11 -5.89
CA SER A 36 17.71 1.23 -7.26
C SER A 36 16.19 1.44 -7.33
N SER A 37 15.45 1.27 -6.24
CA SER A 37 13.99 1.49 -6.21
C SER A 37 13.48 1.63 -4.78
N LEU A 38 12.55 2.57 -4.57
CA LEU A 38 11.77 2.66 -3.34
C LEU A 38 10.55 1.74 -3.49
N LYS A 39 10.57 0.60 -2.81
CA LYS A 39 9.42 -0.31 -2.75
C LYS A 39 8.76 -0.15 -1.39
N CYS A 40 7.49 0.23 -1.41
CA CYS A 40 6.70 0.37 -0.19
C CYS A 40 5.69 -0.78 -0.14
N VAL A 41 5.31 -1.20 1.07
CA VAL A 41 4.27 -2.19 1.30
C VAL A 41 3.38 -1.67 2.43
N ILE A 42 2.07 -1.65 2.21
CA ILE A 42 1.09 -1.35 3.25
C ILE A 42 0.70 -2.66 3.96
N LEU A 43 0.77 -2.65 5.30
CA LEU A 43 0.46 -3.78 6.17
C LEU A 43 -0.60 -3.40 7.22
N HIS A 44 -1.59 -4.25 7.44
CA HIS A 44 -2.61 -4.03 8.46
C HIS A 44 -2.16 -4.52 9.84
N ASN A 45 -2.41 -3.75 10.90
CA ASN A 45 -1.92 -3.97 12.27
C ASN A 45 -2.48 -5.20 13.01
N GLY A 46 -3.35 -5.97 12.36
CA GLY A 46 -3.79 -7.29 12.84
C GLY A 46 -3.54 -8.44 11.86
N ASN A 47 -2.81 -8.19 10.77
CA ASN A 47 -2.63 -9.14 9.64
C ASN A 47 -3.97 -9.72 9.11
N VAL A 48 -5.06 -8.96 9.28
CA VAL A 48 -6.42 -9.33 8.83
C VAL A 48 -6.51 -9.29 7.31
N TYR A 49 -5.72 -8.42 6.68
CA TYR A 49 -5.68 -8.21 5.24
C TYR A 49 -4.30 -8.51 4.67
N GLY A 50 -4.26 -8.88 3.40
CA GLY A 50 -3.02 -9.11 2.67
C GLY A 50 -2.19 -7.83 2.54
N ALA A 51 -0.88 -8.01 2.38
CA ALA A 51 0.05 -6.92 2.12
C ALA A 51 -0.21 -6.31 0.74
N VAL A 52 -0.26 -4.98 0.65
CA VAL A 52 -0.46 -4.27 -0.63
C VAL A 52 0.86 -3.61 -1.04
N PRO A 53 1.52 -4.07 -2.12
CA PRO A 53 2.73 -3.44 -2.62
C PRO A 53 2.40 -2.10 -3.30
N ILE A 54 3.17 -1.06 -2.99
CA ILE A 54 3.07 0.27 -3.56
C ILE A 54 4.45 0.70 -4.06
N GLY A 55 4.54 1.07 -5.33
CA GLY A 55 5.72 1.71 -5.89
C GLY A 55 5.65 3.22 -5.74
N TYR A 56 6.78 3.85 -5.43
CA TYR A 56 6.96 5.29 -5.61
C TYR A 56 7.85 5.51 -6.85
N SER A 57 7.51 6.50 -7.68
CA SER A 57 8.29 6.89 -8.86
C SER A 57 9.02 8.21 -8.66
#